data_AF-A0A7J9VQA4-F1
#
_entry.id   AF-A0A7J9VQA4-F1
#
_cell.length_a   1.000
_cell.length_b   1.000
_cell.length_c   1.000
_cell.angle_alpha   90.00
_cell.angle_beta   90.00
_cell.angle_gamma   90.00
#
_symmetry.space_group_name_H-M   'P 1'
#
loop_
_entity.id
_entity.type
_entity.pdbx_description
1 polymer ?
#
loop_
_entity_poly.entity_id
_entity_poly.type
_entity_poly.pdbx_seq_one_letter_code
_entity_poly.pdbx_strand_id
1 'polypeptide(L)'
;MDAWTRRRKASLAATALLLAAAAACVSDGAAPVGPRATPSETATPGIHLEDIDVSGAALAERVGLFVCGGSLVASSPASFLEPDSFVVFDPETGLGESTKVVLPKNSGLEPNARWLLGAQCSETTKGPLLVVSYQEMPLQEDGTGPGVRAAYTLDGRKLWMREDLNQPAHLVDGVLVLGPAPEQPERVVRVSTGRDVVSFADPFEARTVLSGSRIVVREGSGRPILTNLEGDRVDRLRRAPMYTADEDLVFAVDPGAVIDSETGEPVDETELVDETELVDDESGGGTPDGGNPSAPSGGDGENDSDDPETEIVPGKVTAYDQSTGERLWSFDLLSDPLGRPTVDPRTGVVVLVDSANVAHGIHSVTGEHLWEWPTEVQHPRVTAARGIVLFDQRTEDYQVLVEARTGLPLPEPEEDIVDLTPAGALEIVEGIPTLMSIRELRIPPTETEEPEAEPTD
;
A
#
# COMPACT_ATOMS: atom_id res chain seq x y z
N MET A 1 37.15 -5.93 -21.41
CA MET A 1 35.71 -6.29 -21.33
C MET A 1 35.62 -7.36 -20.28
N ASP A 2 35.35 -6.91 -19.06
CA ASP A 2 35.87 -7.58 -17.87
C ASP A 2 34.87 -8.57 -17.29
N ALA A 3 35.39 -9.48 -16.45
CA ALA A 3 34.62 -10.50 -15.76
C ALA A 3 33.41 -9.90 -14.99
N TRP A 4 33.51 -8.64 -14.58
CA TRP A 4 32.43 -7.87 -13.95
C TRP A 4 31.20 -7.69 -14.88
N THR A 5 31.40 -7.26 -16.14
CA THR A 5 30.29 -7.10 -17.11
C THR A 5 29.66 -8.44 -17.47
N ARG A 6 30.44 -9.52 -17.51
CA ARG A 6 29.94 -10.88 -17.77
C ARG A 6 29.13 -11.44 -16.59
N ARG A 7 29.58 -11.22 -15.35
CA ARG A 7 28.84 -11.64 -14.14
C ARG A 7 27.53 -10.86 -13.97
N ARG A 8 27.53 -9.56 -14.28
CA ARG A 8 26.33 -8.71 -14.20
C ARG A 8 25.26 -9.09 -15.25
N LYS A 9 25.68 -9.40 -16.48
CA LYS A 9 24.77 -9.95 -17.51
C LYS A 9 24.18 -11.31 -17.11
N ALA A 10 24.96 -12.18 -16.48
CA ALA A 10 24.49 -13.47 -16.00
C ALA A 10 23.48 -13.34 -14.85
N SER A 11 23.69 -12.38 -13.94
CA SER A 11 22.77 -12.10 -12.82
C SER A 11 21.41 -11.59 -13.31
N LEU A 12 21.39 -10.60 -14.21
CA LEU A 12 20.14 -10.04 -14.73
C LEU A 12 19.36 -11.02 -15.61
N ALA A 13 20.07 -11.83 -16.42
CA ALA A 13 19.45 -12.92 -17.17
C ALA A 13 18.86 -13.99 -16.23
N ALA A 14 19.51 -14.26 -15.09
CA ALA A 14 18.98 -15.15 -14.07
C ALA A 14 17.73 -14.57 -13.38
N THR A 15 17.71 -13.28 -13.05
CA THR A 15 16.53 -12.59 -12.49
C THR A 15 15.33 -12.63 -13.45
N ALA A 16 15.55 -12.36 -14.74
CA ALA A 16 14.49 -12.48 -15.75
C ALA A 16 13.99 -13.94 -15.91
N LEU A 17 14.90 -14.92 -15.84
CA LEU A 17 14.52 -16.34 -15.84
C LEU A 17 13.76 -16.75 -14.57
N LEU A 18 14.14 -16.21 -13.40
CA LEU A 18 13.47 -16.47 -12.12
C LEU A 18 12.06 -15.89 -12.10
N LEU A 19 11.86 -14.68 -12.61
CA LEU A 19 10.54 -14.07 -12.78
C LEU A 19 9.66 -14.87 -13.76
N ALA A 20 10.24 -15.35 -14.87
CA ALA A 20 9.53 -16.22 -15.82
C ALA A 20 9.19 -17.60 -15.22
N ALA A 21 10.10 -18.19 -14.44
CA ALA A 21 9.87 -19.46 -13.76
C ALA A 21 8.82 -19.33 -12.64
N ALA A 22 8.82 -18.22 -11.90
CA ALA A 22 7.79 -17.93 -10.90
C ALA A 22 6.41 -17.76 -11.55
N ALA A 23 6.32 -17.12 -12.72
CA ALA A 23 5.07 -17.02 -13.48
C ALA A 23 4.56 -18.39 -13.97
N ALA A 24 5.45 -19.29 -14.38
CA ALA A 24 5.09 -20.65 -14.80
C ALA A 24 4.53 -21.50 -13.64
N CYS A 25 5.08 -21.35 -12.42
CA CYS A 25 4.64 -22.09 -11.24
C CYS A 25 3.24 -21.70 -10.72
N VAL A 26 2.71 -20.53 -11.09
CA VAL A 26 1.37 -20.06 -10.67
C VAL A 26 0.24 -20.65 -11.54
N SER A 27 0.58 -21.32 -12.65
CA SER A 27 -0.40 -21.74 -13.68
C SER A 27 -1.05 -23.12 -13.48
N ASP A 28 -0.76 -23.85 -12.39
CA ASP A 28 -1.39 -25.13 -12.04
C ASP A 28 -2.85 -24.93 -11.56
N GLY A 29 -3.74 -24.50 -12.47
CA GLY A 29 -5.17 -24.37 -12.18
C GLY A 29 -6.02 -23.69 -13.26
N ALA A 30 -5.43 -23.09 -14.30
CA ALA A 30 -6.20 -22.40 -15.33
C ALA A 30 -6.78 -23.39 -16.37
N ALA A 31 -8.08 -23.27 -16.64
CA ALA A 31 -8.75 -24.02 -17.70
C ALA A 31 -8.10 -23.73 -19.08
N PRO A 32 -8.03 -24.73 -19.99
CA PRO A 32 -7.37 -24.56 -21.27
C PRO A 32 -8.02 -23.44 -22.09
N VAL A 33 -7.22 -22.42 -22.41
CA VAL A 33 -7.57 -21.37 -23.38
C VAL A 33 -7.80 -22.04 -24.73
N GLY A 34 -8.92 -21.74 -25.38
CA GLY A 34 -9.32 -22.33 -26.66
C GLY A 34 -8.31 -22.09 -27.80
N PRO A 35 -8.47 -22.78 -28.95
CA PRO A 35 -7.49 -22.78 -30.02
C PRO A 35 -7.22 -21.37 -30.57
N ARG A 36 -5.94 -20.97 -30.49
CA ARG A 36 -5.39 -19.70 -30.97
C ARG A 36 -5.54 -19.61 -32.50
N ALA A 37 -5.95 -18.45 -33.00
CA ALA A 37 -6.12 -18.21 -34.43
C ALA A 37 -4.79 -18.42 -35.20
N THR A 38 -4.87 -19.00 -36.40
CA THR A 38 -3.72 -19.22 -37.28
C THR A 38 -3.06 -17.89 -37.69
N PRO A 39 -1.72 -17.81 -37.74
CA PRO A 39 -1.02 -16.57 -38.01
C PRO A 39 -1.25 -16.09 -39.45
N SER A 40 -1.50 -14.78 -39.59
CA SER A 40 -1.55 -14.05 -40.86
C SER A 40 -0.16 -13.99 -41.50
N GLU A 41 -0.09 -14.14 -42.83
CA GLU A 41 1.11 -14.30 -43.67
C GLU A 41 2.03 -13.05 -43.76
N THR A 42 1.88 -12.09 -42.85
CA THR A 42 2.69 -10.87 -42.72
C THR A 42 3.18 -10.71 -41.29
N ALA A 43 3.86 -11.72 -40.77
CA ALA A 43 4.41 -11.68 -39.42
C ALA A 43 5.65 -10.77 -39.38
N THR A 44 5.53 -9.65 -38.66
CA THR A 44 6.67 -8.85 -38.21
C THR A 44 7.63 -9.77 -37.44
N PRO A 45 8.96 -9.68 -37.62
CA PRO A 45 9.89 -10.47 -36.82
C PRO A 45 9.60 -10.28 -35.33
N GLY A 46 9.47 -11.39 -34.59
CA GLY A 46 9.20 -11.37 -33.15
C GLY A 46 10.37 -10.76 -32.39
N ILE A 47 10.07 -10.11 -31.26
CA ILE A 47 11.07 -9.53 -30.36
C ILE A 47 11.45 -10.63 -29.37
N HIS A 48 12.73 -11.00 -29.27
CA HIS A 48 13.14 -11.97 -28.26
C HIS A 48 13.43 -11.27 -26.93
N LEU A 49 13.11 -11.92 -25.81
CA LEU A 49 13.38 -11.38 -24.48
C LEU A 49 14.88 -11.06 -24.27
N GLU A 50 15.77 -11.84 -24.90
CA GLU A 50 17.22 -11.64 -24.86
C GLU A 50 17.72 -10.38 -25.59
N ASP A 51 16.89 -9.81 -26.47
CA ASP A 51 17.19 -8.55 -27.17
C ASP A 51 16.97 -7.32 -26.26
N ILE A 52 16.36 -7.51 -25.08
CA ILE A 52 16.12 -6.44 -24.10
C ILE A 52 17.39 -6.19 -23.28
N ASP A 53 18.10 -5.09 -23.59
CA ASP A 53 19.25 -4.66 -22.79
C ASP A 53 18.79 -3.94 -21.51
N VAL A 54 18.67 -4.70 -20.41
CA VAL A 54 18.38 -4.18 -19.06
C VAL A 54 19.65 -3.73 -18.29
N SER A 55 20.82 -3.67 -18.91
CA SER A 55 22.10 -3.54 -18.18
C SER A 55 22.37 -2.17 -17.52
N GLY A 56 21.47 -1.19 -17.68
CA GLY A 56 21.48 0.08 -16.94
C GLY A 56 20.37 0.14 -15.88
N ALA A 57 20.73 0.34 -14.61
CA ALA A 57 19.76 0.50 -13.51
C ALA A 57 18.76 1.65 -13.76
N ALA A 58 19.21 2.76 -14.36
CA ALA A 58 18.35 3.88 -14.77
C ALA A 58 17.44 3.58 -15.99
N LEU A 59 17.68 2.46 -16.70
CA LEU A 59 16.84 1.99 -17.80
C LEU A 59 15.76 1.03 -17.30
N ALA A 60 16.04 0.20 -16.28
CA ALA A 60 15.04 -0.69 -15.68
C ALA A 60 13.88 0.09 -15.03
N GLU A 61 14.14 1.24 -14.41
CA GLU A 61 13.07 2.13 -13.90
C GLU A 61 12.22 2.77 -15.00
N ARG A 62 12.71 2.80 -16.25
CA ARG A 62 12.03 3.42 -17.39
C ARG A 62 11.33 2.42 -18.30
N VAL A 63 11.76 1.15 -18.27
CA VAL A 63 11.07 0.05 -18.95
C VAL A 63 10.02 -0.46 -17.98
N GLY A 64 8.75 -0.14 -18.23
CA GLY A 64 7.63 -0.71 -17.48
C GLY A 64 7.51 -2.20 -17.76
N LEU A 65 8.28 -3.02 -17.04
CA LEU A 65 8.26 -4.48 -17.11
C LEU A 65 7.45 -5.02 -15.93
N PHE A 66 6.40 -5.79 -16.20
CA PHE A 66 5.55 -6.38 -15.16
C PHE A 66 4.87 -7.65 -15.66
N VAL A 67 4.36 -8.46 -14.73
CA VAL A 67 3.61 -9.68 -15.06
C VAL A 67 2.13 -9.37 -15.16
N CYS A 68 1.46 -9.90 -16.18
CA CYS A 68 0.02 -9.78 -16.38
C CYS A 68 -0.54 -11.08 -16.95
N GLY A 69 -1.46 -11.73 -16.22
CA GLY A 69 -2.06 -13.00 -16.61
C GLY A 69 -1.05 -14.12 -16.87
N GLY A 70 0.06 -14.14 -16.12
CA GLY A 70 1.16 -15.09 -16.32
C GLY A 70 2.11 -14.76 -17.48
N SER A 71 1.81 -13.72 -18.29
CA SER A 71 2.71 -13.24 -19.33
C SER A 71 3.55 -12.07 -18.83
N LEU A 72 4.77 -11.94 -19.33
CA LEU A 72 5.60 -10.78 -19.08
C LEU A 72 5.23 -9.67 -20.07
N VAL A 73 4.98 -8.46 -19.59
CA VAL A 73 4.61 -7.31 -20.42
C VAL A 73 5.69 -6.24 -20.29
N ALA A 74 6.15 -5.72 -21.42
CA ALA A 74 7.00 -4.54 -21.48
C ALA A 74 6.25 -3.38 -22.14
N SER A 75 6.29 -2.20 -21.53
CA SER A 75 5.68 -0.99 -22.08
C SER A 75 6.72 0.08 -22.40
N SER A 76 6.45 0.90 -23.43
CA SER A 76 7.16 2.16 -23.70
C SER A 76 7.21 3.04 -22.43
N PRO A 77 8.28 3.82 -22.16
CA PRO A 77 9.40 4.20 -23.04
C PRO A 77 10.65 3.29 -22.92
N ALA A 78 10.52 2.03 -23.31
CA ALA A 78 11.67 1.18 -23.58
C ALA A 78 12.29 1.51 -24.94
N SER A 79 13.61 1.69 -25.00
CA SER A 79 14.34 2.16 -26.20
C SER A 79 14.23 1.23 -27.41
N PHE A 80 13.88 -0.04 -27.21
CA PHE A 80 13.68 -1.04 -28.25
C PHE A 80 12.23 -1.14 -28.74
N LEU A 81 11.29 -0.45 -28.08
CA LEU A 81 9.89 -0.43 -28.46
C LEU A 81 9.59 0.79 -29.33
N GLU A 82 8.72 0.60 -30.32
CA GLU A 82 8.13 1.75 -31.00
C GLU A 82 7.38 2.62 -29.97
N PRO A 83 7.40 3.94 -30.10
CA PRO A 83 6.50 4.80 -29.33
C PRO A 83 5.06 4.32 -29.44
N ASP A 84 4.30 4.43 -28.35
CA ASP A 84 2.92 3.96 -28.24
C ASP A 84 2.75 2.44 -28.46
N SER A 85 3.76 1.62 -28.14
CA SER A 85 3.63 0.16 -28.18
C SER A 85 3.89 -0.49 -26.82
N PHE A 86 3.32 -1.68 -26.65
CA PHE A 86 3.66 -2.62 -25.60
C PHE A 86 3.94 -3.99 -26.22
N VAL A 87 4.76 -4.80 -25.56
CA VAL A 87 5.06 -6.17 -25.99
C VAL A 87 4.62 -7.12 -24.89
N VAL A 88 3.90 -8.16 -25.30
CA VAL A 88 3.56 -9.28 -24.41
C VAL A 88 4.45 -10.45 -24.80
N PHE A 89 5.28 -10.90 -23.87
CA PHE A 89 6.14 -12.05 -24.02
C PHE A 89 5.42 -13.31 -23.58
N ASP A 90 5.47 -14.31 -24.44
CA ASP A 90 5.07 -15.67 -24.12
C ASP A 90 6.09 -16.29 -23.15
N PRO A 91 5.68 -16.73 -21.95
CA PRO A 91 6.61 -17.19 -20.93
C PRO A 91 7.32 -18.50 -21.28
N GLU A 92 6.73 -19.32 -22.17
CA GLU A 92 7.32 -20.60 -22.57
C GLU A 92 8.38 -20.43 -23.65
N THR A 93 8.14 -19.53 -24.60
CA THR A 93 9.00 -19.35 -25.77
C THR A 93 9.94 -18.15 -25.67
N GLY A 94 9.65 -17.20 -24.78
CA GLY A 94 10.36 -15.92 -24.67
C GLY A 94 10.15 -14.98 -25.87
N LEU A 95 9.22 -15.33 -26.77
CA LEU A 95 8.87 -14.51 -27.94
C LEU A 95 7.84 -13.45 -27.55
N GLY A 96 8.14 -12.20 -27.90
CA GLY A 96 7.29 -11.04 -27.69
C GLY A 96 6.46 -10.69 -28.93
N GLU A 97 5.16 -10.51 -28.73
CA GLU A 97 4.25 -9.93 -29.72
C GLU A 97 4.04 -8.44 -29.39
N SER A 98 4.48 -7.57 -30.31
CA SER A 98 4.32 -6.12 -30.17
C SER A 98 2.93 -5.68 -30.61
N THR A 99 2.22 -5.00 -29.72
CA THR A 99 0.96 -4.33 -30.02
C THR A 99 1.19 -2.82 -30.07
N LYS A 100 0.84 -2.23 -31.22
CA LYS A 100 0.77 -0.79 -31.38
C LYS A 100 -0.58 -0.26 -30.90
N VAL A 101 -0.54 0.72 -30.01
CA VAL A 101 -1.75 1.39 -29.52
C VAL A 101 -2.20 2.43 -30.55
N VAL A 102 -3.40 2.21 -31.08
CA VAL A 102 -4.04 3.11 -32.05
C VAL A 102 -5.10 3.97 -31.36
N LEU A 103 -4.81 5.27 -31.25
CA LEU A 103 -5.76 6.29 -30.78
C LEU A 103 -6.90 6.53 -31.80
N PRO A 104 -8.09 6.98 -31.34
CA PRO A 104 -9.13 7.53 -32.19
C PRO A 104 -8.57 8.62 -33.10
N LYS A 105 -9.03 8.64 -34.35
CA LYS A 105 -8.64 9.69 -35.31
C LYS A 105 -8.99 11.12 -34.84
N ASN A 106 -9.90 11.23 -33.87
CA ASN A 106 -10.44 12.49 -33.39
C ASN A 106 -9.94 12.85 -31.98
N SER A 107 -8.89 12.19 -31.47
CA SER A 107 -8.53 12.31 -30.06
C SER A 107 -7.90 13.64 -29.63
N GLY A 108 -7.74 14.60 -30.55
CA GLY A 108 -6.98 15.83 -30.32
C GLY A 108 -5.46 15.62 -30.18
N LEU A 109 -5.02 14.47 -29.67
CA LEU A 109 -3.62 14.14 -29.40
C LEU A 109 -2.76 13.99 -30.66
N GLU A 110 -1.79 14.88 -30.84
CA GLU A 110 -0.83 14.78 -31.92
C GLU A 110 0.07 13.53 -31.79
N PRO A 111 0.32 12.75 -32.86
CA PRO A 111 1.16 11.54 -32.82
C PRO A 111 2.55 11.69 -32.21
N ASN A 112 3.15 12.86 -32.33
CA ASN A 112 4.55 13.08 -31.93
C ASN A 112 4.67 13.74 -30.55
N ALA A 113 3.54 14.08 -29.92
CA ALA A 113 3.45 14.76 -28.64
C ALA A 113 3.10 13.80 -27.50
N ARG A 114 3.32 12.48 -27.65
CA ARG A 114 2.77 11.48 -26.73
C ARG A 114 3.83 10.64 -26.08
N TRP A 115 3.56 10.34 -24.82
CA TRP A 115 4.34 9.38 -24.05
C TRP A 115 3.35 8.44 -23.38
N LEU A 116 3.55 7.13 -23.57
CA LEU A 116 2.97 6.14 -22.70
C LEU A 116 3.59 6.35 -21.32
N LEU A 117 2.81 6.85 -20.37
CA LEU A 117 3.29 7.15 -19.03
C LEU A 117 3.49 5.87 -18.21
N GLY A 118 2.64 4.88 -18.48
CA GLY A 118 2.67 3.62 -17.78
C GLY A 118 1.58 2.69 -18.27
N ALA A 119 1.77 1.43 -17.92
CA ALA A 119 0.80 0.37 -18.10
C ALA A 119 0.63 -0.37 -16.77
N GLN A 120 -0.60 -0.76 -16.47
CA GLN A 120 -0.95 -1.50 -15.26
C GLN A 120 -1.79 -2.72 -15.66
N CYS A 121 -1.53 -3.85 -15.01
CA CYS A 121 -2.32 -5.06 -15.24
C CYS A 121 -3.52 -5.11 -14.29
N SER A 122 -4.67 -5.53 -14.82
CA SER A 122 -5.82 -5.93 -14.02
C SER A 122 -6.26 -7.32 -14.41
N GLU A 123 -6.31 -8.21 -13.43
CA GLU A 123 -6.97 -9.50 -13.58
C GLU A 123 -8.49 -9.29 -13.54
N THR A 124 -9.21 -9.86 -14.50
CA THR A 124 -10.68 -9.81 -14.52
C THR A 124 -11.25 -11.20 -14.77
N THR A 125 -12.55 -11.37 -14.49
CA THR A 125 -13.27 -12.62 -14.81
C THR A 125 -13.27 -12.99 -16.30
N LYS A 126 -12.92 -12.04 -17.19
CA LYS A 126 -12.78 -12.26 -18.64
C LYS A 126 -11.33 -12.45 -19.08
N GLY A 127 -10.40 -12.53 -18.12
CA GLY A 127 -8.96 -12.60 -18.35
C GLY A 127 -8.23 -11.29 -18.02
N PRO A 128 -6.89 -11.32 -18.12
CA PRO A 128 -6.02 -10.18 -17.85
C PRO A 128 -6.24 -9.04 -18.84
N LEU A 129 -6.33 -7.83 -18.31
CA LEU A 129 -6.46 -6.58 -19.05
C LEU A 129 -5.28 -5.67 -18.78
N LEU A 130 -4.78 -5.06 -19.84
CA LEU A 130 -3.75 -4.04 -19.77
C LEU A 130 -4.40 -2.65 -19.82
N VAL A 131 -4.25 -1.87 -18.76
CA VAL A 131 -4.64 -0.46 -18.74
C VAL A 131 -3.43 0.40 -19.04
N VAL A 132 -3.51 1.18 -20.10
CA VAL A 132 -2.45 2.10 -20.53
C VAL A 132 -2.89 3.54 -20.32
N SER A 133 -1.94 4.37 -19.88
CA SER A 133 -2.16 5.81 -19.65
C SER A 133 -1.24 6.63 -20.55
N TYR A 134 -1.83 7.56 -21.29
CA TYR A 134 -1.14 8.50 -22.18
C TYR A 134 -1.29 9.91 -21.68
N GLN A 135 -0.30 10.73 -21.96
CA GLN A 135 -0.36 12.17 -21.73
C GLN A 135 0.27 12.93 -22.88
N GLU A 136 -0.35 14.05 -23.23
CA GLU A 136 0.18 14.99 -24.21
C GLU A 136 1.35 15.80 -23.62
N MET A 137 2.39 15.99 -24.43
CA MET A 137 3.59 16.75 -24.11
C MET A 137 3.76 17.93 -25.08
N PRO A 138 4.14 19.13 -24.58
CA PRO A 138 4.45 19.43 -23.19
C PRO A 138 3.21 19.39 -22.30
N LEU A 139 3.40 18.99 -21.03
CA LEU A 139 2.40 19.22 -19.99
C LEU A 139 1.94 20.69 -20.03
N GLN A 140 0.65 20.94 -19.88
CA GLN A 140 0.20 22.32 -19.65
C GLN A 140 0.82 22.83 -18.34
N GLU A 141 0.94 24.15 -18.21
CA GLU A 141 1.63 24.79 -17.08
C GLU A 141 1.03 24.43 -15.70
N ASP A 142 -0.23 24.01 -15.66
CA ASP A 142 -0.92 23.55 -14.45
C ASP A 142 -0.70 22.06 -14.12
N GLY A 143 0.13 21.36 -14.91
CA GLY A 143 0.36 19.92 -14.78
C GLY A 143 -0.81 19.07 -15.30
N THR A 144 -1.86 19.69 -15.84
CA THR A 144 -3.01 19.00 -16.41
C THR A 144 -2.86 18.90 -17.92
N GLY A 145 -2.43 17.73 -18.40
CA GLY A 145 -2.49 17.40 -19.83
C GLY A 145 -3.79 16.67 -20.15
N PRO A 146 -4.35 16.76 -21.36
CA PRO A 146 -5.34 15.79 -21.81
C PRO A 146 -4.70 14.40 -21.75
N GLY A 147 -5.21 13.60 -20.81
CA GLY A 147 -4.77 12.23 -20.60
C GLY A 147 -5.73 11.29 -21.29
N VAL A 148 -5.20 10.36 -22.09
CA VAL A 148 -6.00 9.29 -22.66
C VAL A 148 -5.74 8.02 -21.89
N ARG A 149 -6.80 7.38 -21.42
CA ARG A 149 -6.72 6.04 -20.85
C ARG A 149 -7.40 5.05 -21.77
N ALA A 150 -6.84 3.87 -21.85
CA ALA A 150 -7.41 2.78 -22.63
C ALA A 150 -7.14 1.44 -21.97
N ALA A 151 -8.05 0.49 -22.20
CA ALA A 151 -7.84 -0.90 -21.81
C ALA A 151 -7.72 -1.78 -23.06
N TYR A 152 -6.78 -2.71 -22.99
CA TYR A 152 -6.48 -3.71 -24.01
C TYR A 152 -6.52 -5.09 -23.39
N THR A 153 -6.88 -6.10 -24.17
CA THR A 153 -6.51 -7.48 -23.84
C THR A 153 -5.05 -7.73 -24.20
N LEU A 154 -4.44 -8.77 -23.63
CA LEU A 154 -3.03 -9.09 -23.88
C LEU A 154 -2.70 -9.45 -25.33
N ASP A 155 -3.69 -9.87 -26.12
CA ASP A 155 -3.58 -10.07 -27.58
C ASP A 155 -3.68 -8.75 -28.38
N GLY A 156 -3.66 -7.61 -27.70
CA GLY A 156 -3.65 -6.28 -28.31
C GLY A 156 -5.01 -5.75 -28.76
N ARG A 157 -6.11 -6.48 -28.51
CA ARG A 157 -7.44 -5.97 -28.84
C ARG A 157 -7.87 -4.87 -27.86
N LYS A 158 -8.11 -3.68 -28.41
CA LYS A 158 -8.66 -2.53 -27.67
C LYS A 158 -10.10 -2.82 -27.19
N LEU A 159 -10.34 -2.64 -25.89
CA LEU A 159 -11.68 -2.73 -25.31
C LEU A 159 -12.38 -1.38 -25.31
N TRP A 160 -11.72 -0.35 -24.80
CA TRP A 160 -12.23 1.02 -24.77
C TRP A 160 -11.07 2.02 -24.69
N MET A 161 -11.38 3.28 -24.96
CA MET A 161 -10.47 4.40 -24.80
C MET A 161 -11.27 5.65 -24.45
N ARG A 162 -10.74 6.47 -23.54
CA ARG A 162 -11.40 7.66 -23.01
C ARG A 162 -10.41 8.80 -22.85
N GLU A 163 -10.82 9.97 -23.33
CA GLU A 163 -10.06 11.23 -23.27
C GLU A 163 -10.45 12.11 -22.08
N ASP A 164 -11.59 11.79 -21.44
CA ASP A 164 -12.11 12.52 -20.29
C ASP A 164 -11.61 11.95 -18.95
N LEU A 165 -10.60 11.08 -18.99
CA LEU A 165 -9.96 10.43 -17.83
C LEU A 165 -8.54 10.97 -17.62
N ASN A 166 -8.40 12.29 -17.69
CA ASN A 166 -7.13 13.01 -17.61
C ASN A 166 -6.56 13.17 -16.20
N GLN A 167 -7.26 12.66 -15.19
CA GLN A 167 -6.85 12.72 -13.79
C GLN A 167 -5.83 11.62 -13.45
N PRO A 168 -5.05 11.79 -12.37
CA PRO A 168 -4.38 10.67 -11.72
C PRO A 168 -5.38 9.53 -11.47
N ALA A 169 -4.92 8.30 -11.64
CA ALA A 169 -5.79 7.17 -11.40
C ALA A 169 -5.00 5.94 -10.98
N HIS A 170 -5.65 5.16 -10.15
CA HIS A 170 -5.13 3.94 -9.57
C HIS A 170 -5.99 2.78 -10.04
N LEU A 171 -5.35 1.75 -10.58
CA LEU A 171 -6.00 0.49 -10.92
C LEU A 171 -6.10 -0.36 -9.65
N VAL A 172 -7.32 -0.67 -9.23
CA VAL A 172 -7.57 -1.56 -8.10
C VAL A 172 -8.66 -2.55 -8.51
N ASP A 173 -8.33 -3.84 -8.50
CA ASP A 173 -9.29 -4.94 -8.68
C ASP A 173 -10.27 -4.78 -9.87
N GLY A 174 -9.75 -4.34 -11.01
CA GLY A 174 -10.55 -4.19 -12.23
C GLY A 174 -11.40 -2.91 -12.28
N VAL A 175 -11.15 -1.95 -11.40
CA VAL A 175 -11.63 -0.57 -11.53
C VAL A 175 -10.48 0.42 -11.57
N LEU A 176 -10.72 1.54 -12.27
CA LEU A 176 -9.87 2.71 -12.26
C LEU A 176 -10.51 3.76 -11.35
N VAL A 177 -9.81 4.10 -10.29
CA VAL A 177 -10.23 5.14 -9.36
C VAL A 177 -9.47 6.41 -9.73
N LEU A 178 -10.22 7.40 -10.21
CA LEU A 178 -9.73 8.65 -10.77
C LEU A 178 -9.97 9.79 -9.78
N GLY A 179 -8.98 10.66 -9.61
CA GLY A 179 -9.06 11.85 -8.77
C GLY A 179 -7.68 12.45 -8.53
N PRO A 180 -7.57 13.59 -7.83
CA PRO A 180 -6.27 14.19 -7.47
C PRO A 180 -5.39 13.25 -6.64
N ALA A 181 -5.99 12.35 -5.87
CA ALA A 181 -5.32 11.31 -5.08
C ALA A 181 -6.21 10.05 -5.00
N PRO A 182 -5.66 8.84 -4.75
CA PRO A 182 -6.47 7.64 -4.58
C PRO A 182 -7.43 7.74 -3.40
N GLU A 183 -7.11 8.53 -2.38
CA GLU A 183 -7.98 8.88 -1.26
C GLU A 183 -8.92 10.07 -1.52
N GLN A 184 -9.00 10.60 -2.74
CA GLN A 184 -9.94 11.67 -3.14
C GLN A 184 -10.50 11.37 -4.53
N PRO A 185 -11.32 10.32 -4.67
CA PRO A 185 -11.80 9.87 -5.96
C PRO A 185 -12.91 10.82 -6.43
N GLU A 186 -12.80 11.27 -7.67
CA GLU A 186 -13.89 11.92 -8.38
C GLU A 186 -14.75 10.88 -9.11
N ARG A 187 -14.11 9.83 -9.64
CA ARG A 187 -14.80 8.85 -10.50
C ARG A 187 -14.21 7.46 -10.34
N VAL A 188 -15.06 6.45 -10.46
CA VAL A 188 -14.65 5.04 -10.54
C VAL A 188 -15.12 4.49 -11.87
N VAL A 189 -14.21 3.90 -12.63
CA VAL A 189 -14.46 3.38 -13.98
C VAL A 189 -14.16 1.90 -14.05
N ARG A 190 -15.11 1.09 -14.53
CA ARG A 190 -14.90 -0.36 -14.67
C ARG A 190 -13.98 -0.66 -15.84
N VAL A 191 -12.81 -1.25 -15.56
CA VAL A 191 -11.74 -1.51 -16.54
C VAL A 191 -12.17 -2.45 -17.65
N SER A 192 -13.09 -3.37 -17.40
CA SER A 192 -13.58 -4.26 -18.48
C SER A 192 -14.48 -3.58 -19.50
N THR A 193 -15.03 -2.38 -19.19
CA THR A 193 -16.05 -1.71 -20.02
C THR A 193 -15.79 -0.23 -20.32
N GLY A 194 -14.93 0.42 -19.54
CA GLY A 194 -14.68 1.86 -19.60
C GLY A 194 -15.85 2.70 -19.09
N ARG A 195 -16.91 2.08 -18.57
CA ARG A 195 -18.08 2.78 -18.05
C ARG A 195 -17.85 3.26 -16.63
N ASP A 196 -18.40 4.44 -16.34
CA ASP A 196 -18.49 4.94 -14.97
C ASP A 196 -19.32 3.98 -14.14
N VAL A 197 -18.79 3.65 -12.99
CA VAL A 197 -19.48 2.88 -11.96
C VAL A 197 -20.08 3.86 -10.96
N VAL A 198 -19.28 4.80 -10.49
CA VAL A 198 -19.72 5.88 -9.62
C VAL A 198 -18.99 7.17 -9.97
N SER A 199 -19.65 8.30 -9.74
CA SER A 199 -19.07 9.63 -9.82
C SER A 199 -19.44 10.39 -8.55
N PHE A 200 -18.45 11.03 -7.94
CA PHE A 200 -18.61 11.81 -6.73
C PHE A 200 -18.79 13.28 -7.09
N ALA A 201 -19.73 13.96 -6.44
CA ALA A 201 -19.99 15.38 -6.69
C ALA A 201 -18.93 16.28 -6.05
N ASP A 202 -18.32 15.83 -4.95
CA ASP A 202 -17.25 16.53 -4.23
C ASP A 202 -16.11 15.53 -3.91
N PRO A 203 -14.90 15.70 -4.50
CA PRO A 203 -13.76 14.82 -4.23
C PRO A 203 -13.24 14.90 -2.80
N PHE A 204 -13.52 15.99 -2.06
CA PHE A 204 -13.05 16.16 -0.69
C PHE A 204 -13.94 15.45 0.33
N GLU A 205 -15.17 15.11 -0.06
CA GLU A 205 -16.04 14.31 0.81
C GLU A 205 -15.58 12.85 0.84
N ALA A 206 -15.08 12.31 -0.27
CA ALA A 206 -14.72 10.91 -0.38
C ALA A 206 -13.27 10.65 0.06
N ARG A 207 -13.07 10.00 1.22
CA ARG A 207 -11.83 9.29 1.53
C ARG A 207 -11.96 7.82 1.18
N THR A 208 -11.16 7.36 0.23
CA THR A 208 -11.20 5.96 -0.22
C THR A 208 -10.16 5.07 0.40
N VAL A 209 -10.64 3.93 0.87
CA VAL A 209 -9.85 2.72 1.04
C VAL A 209 -10.45 1.68 0.14
N LEU A 210 -9.64 1.23 -0.81
CA LEU A 210 -9.99 0.23 -1.79
C LEU A 210 -9.41 -1.08 -1.30
N SER A 211 -10.24 -2.11 -1.23
CA SER A 211 -9.81 -3.50 -1.08
C SER A 211 -10.80 -4.39 -1.78
N GLY A 212 -10.31 -5.17 -2.73
CA GLY A 212 -11.11 -6.11 -3.48
C GLY A 212 -12.27 -5.41 -4.21
N SER A 213 -13.46 -5.92 -3.94
CA SER A 213 -14.70 -5.48 -4.60
C SER A 213 -15.41 -4.32 -3.89
N ARG A 214 -14.74 -3.58 -2.99
CA ARG A 214 -15.39 -2.52 -2.19
C ARG A 214 -14.60 -1.23 -2.10
N ILE A 215 -15.36 -0.18 -1.84
CA ILE A 215 -14.92 1.19 -1.73
C ILE A 215 -15.49 1.74 -0.42
N VAL A 216 -14.63 2.03 0.55
CA VAL A 216 -15.06 2.86 1.68
C VAL A 216 -15.11 4.29 1.17
N VAL A 217 -16.24 4.98 1.31
CA VAL A 217 -16.41 6.39 0.91
C VAL A 217 -16.81 7.17 2.14
N ARG A 218 -16.27 8.36 2.35
CA ARG A 218 -16.78 9.27 3.37
C ARG A 218 -17.88 10.14 2.77
N GLU A 219 -19.03 10.20 3.43
CA GLU A 219 -20.16 11.05 3.03
C GLU A 219 -19.87 12.48 3.53
N GLY A 220 -20.36 13.53 2.86
CA GLY A 220 -20.18 14.94 3.29
C GLY A 220 -20.57 15.27 4.73
N SER A 221 -21.36 14.41 5.36
CA SER A 221 -21.63 14.45 6.81
C SER A 221 -20.43 14.08 7.70
N GLY A 222 -19.28 13.75 7.09
CA GLY A 222 -18.07 13.25 7.75
C GLY A 222 -18.17 11.79 8.20
N ARG A 223 -19.26 11.08 7.90
CA ARG A 223 -19.45 9.67 8.26
C ARG A 223 -19.00 8.74 7.13
N PRO A 224 -18.14 7.76 7.42
CA PRO A 224 -17.75 6.76 6.44
C PRO A 224 -18.89 5.77 6.16
N ILE A 225 -19.06 5.45 4.90
CA ILE A 225 -19.98 4.45 4.37
C ILE A 225 -19.17 3.40 3.63
N LEU A 226 -19.50 2.13 3.86
CA LEU A 226 -18.95 1.05 3.05
C LEU A 226 -19.84 0.89 1.83
N THR A 227 -19.27 0.99 0.64
CA THR A 227 -19.96 0.74 -0.63
C THR A 227 -19.30 -0.41 -1.37
N ASN A 228 -20.06 -1.15 -2.19
CA ASN A 228 -19.45 -2.04 -3.17
C ASN A 228 -18.86 -1.22 -4.34
N LEU A 229 -18.14 -1.86 -5.27
CA LEU A 229 -17.64 -1.20 -6.47
C LEU A 229 -18.75 -0.52 -7.27
N GLU A 230 -19.98 -1.06 -7.26
CA GLU A 230 -21.17 -0.51 -7.90
C GLU A 230 -21.70 0.79 -7.26
N GLY A 231 -21.16 1.19 -6.10
CA GLY A 231 -21.62 2.35 -5.34
C GLY A 231 -22.87 2.08 -4.49
N ASP A 232 -23.35 0.85 -4.44
CA ASP A 232 -24.42 0.46 -3.53
C ASP A 232 -23.90 0.50 -2.09
N ARG A 233 -24.67 1.18 -1.23
CA ARG A 233 -24.38 1.25 0.20
C ARG A 233 -24.55 -0.13 0.82
N VAL A 234 -23.46 -0.63 1.41
CA VAL A 234 -23.47 -1.86 2.22
C VAL A 234 -23.80 -1.50 3.66
N ASP A 235 -23.04 -0.59 4.27
CA ASP A 235 -23.21 -0.27 5.69
C ASP A 235 -22.75 1.15 6.07
N ARG A 236 -23.08 1.57 7.29
CA ARG A 236 -22.60 2.77 7.98
C ARG A 236 -21.49 2.39 8.95
N LEU A 237 -20.27 2.81 8.64
CA LEU A 237 -19.16 2.67 9.56
C LEU A 237 -19.26 3.74 10.66
N ARG A 238 -18.78 3.41 11.85
CA ARG A 238 -18.56 4.41 12.92
C ARG A 238 -17.46 5.38 12.49
N ARG A 239 -17.37 6.55 13.14
CA ARG A 239 -16.34 7.55 12.83
C ARG A 239 -14.95 7.02 13.20
N ALA A 240 -14.32 6.27 12.31
CA ALA A 240 -12.88 6.02 12.36
C ALA A 240 -12.17 6.92 11.34
N PRO A 241 -11.03 7.55 11.70
CA PRO A 241 -10.25 8.38 10.78
C PRO A 241 -9.41 7.57 9.78
N MET A 242 -9.14 6.29 10.05
CA MET A 242 -8.26 5.46 9.24
C MET A 242 -8.87 4.08 8.97
N TYR A 243 -8.73 3.62 7.73
CA TYR A 243 -9.13 2.29 7.31
C TYR A 243 -7.99 1.62 6.55
N THR A 244 -7.92 0.30 6.64
CA THR A 244 -7.24 -0.56 5.66
C THR A 244 -8.19 -1.71 5.35
N ALA A 245 -7.96 -2.44 4.28
CA ALA A 245 -8.74 -3.63 4.04
C ALA A 245 -7.90 -4.71 3.36
N ASP A 246 -8.27 -5.94 3.65
CA ASP A 246 -7.78 -7.19 3.06
C ASP A 246 -8.96 -7.84 2.30
N GLU A 247 -8.72 -8.95 1.59
CA GLU A 247 -9.68 -9.56 0.65
C GLU A 247 -11.12 -9.62 1.20
N ASP A 248 -11.27 -10.09 2.45
CA ASP A 248 -12.55 -10.29 3.12
C ASP A 248 -12.81 -9.37 4.33
N LEU A 249 -11.88 -8.47 4.68
CA LEU A 249 -11.94 -7.73 5.94
C LEU A 249 -11.65 -6.25 5.76
N VAL A 250 -12.40 -5.40 6.45
CA VAL A 250 -12.11 -3.97 6.59
C VAL A 250 -11.70 -3.72 8.03
N PHE A 251 -10.52 -3.13 8.23
CA PHE A 251 -10.05 -2.71 9.54
C PHE A 251 -10.23 -1.21 9.67
N ALA A 252 -10.95 -0.80 10.70
CA ALA A 252 -11.09 0.59 11.10
C ALA A 252 -10.24 0.83 12.34
N VAL A 253 -9.61 1.99 12.37
CA VAL A 253 -8.74 2.39 13.46
C VAL A 253 -9.26 3.68 14.05
N ASP A 254 -9.78 3.57 15.26
CA ASP A 254 -10.30 4.68 16.06
C ASP A 254 -9.15 5.17 16.96
N PRO A 255 -8.71 6.43 16.83
CA PRO A 255 -7.81 7.02 17.80
C PRO A 255 -8.56 7.09 19.14
N GLY A 256 -7.78 7.08 20.21
CA GLY A 256 -8.27 7.44 21.51
C GLY A 256 -8.99 8.79 21.47
N ALA A 257 -9.91 8.96 22.41
CA ALA A 257 -10.50 10.26 22.67
C ALA A 257 -10.05 10.69 24.07
N VAL A 258 -9.69 11.96 24.21
CA VAL A 258 -9.63 12.57 25.53
C VAL A 258 -11.07 12.74 25.98
N ILE A 259 -11.47 12.07 27.05
CA ILE A 259 -12.78 12.28 27.66
C ILE A 259 -12.60 13.04 28.97
N ASP A 260 -13.52 13.98 29.19
CA ASP A 260 -13.65 14.64 30.48
C ASP A 260 -14.15 13.59 31.48
N SER A 261 -13.41 13.35 32.57
CA SER A 261 -13.73 12.27 33.51
C SER A 261 -15.02 12.49 34.29
N GLU A 262 -15.46 13.75 34.47
CA GLU A 262 -16.68 14.08 35.19
C GLU A 262 -17.93 13.81 34.33
N THR A 263 -17.85 14.16 33.05
CA THR A 263 -18.98 14.12 32.12
C THR A 263 -18.99 12.87 31.24
N GLY A 264 -17.83 12.26 31.00
CA GLY A 264 -17.63 11.17 30.05
C GLY A 264 -17.80 11.58 28.59
N GLU A 265 -17.88 12.89 28.30
CA GLU A 265 -17.99 13.42 26.95
C GLU A 265 -16.60 13.63 26.33
N PRO A 266 -16.41 13.37 25.02
CA PRO A 266 -15.14 13.65 24.35
C PRO A 266 -14.86 15.15 24.37
N VAL A 267 -13.68 15.52 24.85
CA VAL A 267 -13.15 16.88 24.82
C VAL A 267 -12.83 17.24 23.38
N ASP A 268 -13.26 18.42 22.93
CA ASP A 268 -12.93 18.90 21.59
C ASP A 268 -11.42 19.20 21.55
N GLU A 269 -10.66 18.42 20.76
CA GLU A 269 -9.20 18.57 20.63
C GLU A 269 -8.79 19.99 20.22
N THR A 270 -9.68 20.75 19.58
CA THR A 270 -9.40 22.15 19.21
C THR A 270 -9.35 23.11 20.40
N GLU A 271 -9.93 22.74 21.54
CA GLU A 271 -9.84 23.51 22.80
C GLU A 271 -8.58 23.18 23.62
N LEU A 272 -7.91 22.05 23.34
CA LEU A 272 -6.69 21.62 24.06
C LEU A 272 -5.39 22.27 23.53
N VAL A 273 -5.47 23.12 22.50
CA VAL A 273 -4.29 23.73 21.85
C VAL A 273 -4.01 25.16 22.35
N ASP A 274 -4.72 25.66 23.35
CA ASP A 274 -4.51 27.03 23.85
C ASP A 274 -3.61 27.05 25.10
N GLU A 275 -2.73 28.05 25.17
CA GLU A 275 -1.83 28.42 26.29
C GLU A 275 -0.39 27.85 26.37
N THR A 276 0.22 27.40 25.28
CA THR A 276 1.67 27.72 25.14
C THR A 276 1.79 29.08 24.47
N GLU A 277 1.56 30.16 25.24
CA GLU A 277 2.10 31.47 24.90
C GLU A 277 3.61 31.26 24.69
N LEU A 278 4.02 31.20 23.42
CA LEU A 278 5.38 31.46 23.01
C LEU A 278 5.66 32.89 23.50
N VAL A 279 6.24 33.00 24.68
CA VAL A 279 6.84 34.23 25.16
C VAL A 279 7.93 34.57 24.15
N ASP A 280 7.58 35.40 23.18
CA ASP A 280 8.52 36.06 22.28
C ASP A 280 9.46 36.90 23.16
N ASP A 281 10.56 36.30 23.58
CA ASP A 281 11.66 36.99 24.23
C ASP A 281 12.45 37.79 23.17
N GLU A 282 11.79 38.76 22.55
CA GLU A 282 12.45 39.89 21.90
C GLU A 282 12.96 40.86 22.96
N SER A 283 13.95 40.44 23.74
CA SER A 283 14.76 41.36 24.54
C SER A 283 16.04 41.73 23.79
N GLY A 284 15.86 42.68 22.87
CA GLY A 284 16.92 43.58 22.42
C GLY A 284 17.60 44.26 23.61
N GLY A 285 18.92 44.45 23.48
CA GLY A 285 19.80 44.86 24.57
C GLY A 285 19.47 46.20 25.23
N GLY A 286 19.81 46.29 26.53
CA GLY A 286 19.67 47.51 27.30
C GLY A 286 20.25 47.45 28.72
N THR A 287 21.58 47.63 28.82
CA THR A 287 22.36 48.17 29.97
C THR A 287 22.38 47.46 31.34
N PRO A 288 23.57 47.35 31.97
CA PRO A 288 23.71 46.94 33.36
C PRO A 288 23.74 48.18 34.27
N ASP A 289 22.75 48.34 35.16
CA ASP A 289 23.01 49.02 36.43
C ASP A 289 21.91 48.83 37.47
N GLY A 290 22.31 48.81 38.74
CA GLY A 290 21.46 49.18 39.87
C GLY A 290 20.68 48.04 40.52
N GLY A 291 21.28 47.46 41.56
CA GLY A 291 20.62 46.48 42.41
C GLY A 291 19.45 47.01 43.22
N ASN A 292 18.62 46.08 43.69
CA ASN A 292 17.87 46.24 44.92
C ASN A 292 17.63 44.87 45.56
N PRO A 293 17.67 44.75 46.90
CA PRO A 293 17.68 43.48 47.60
C PRO A 293 16.27 43.00 47.98
N SER A 294 16.16 41.68 48.08
CA SER A 294 15.37 40.93 49.07
C SER A 294 13.96 41.43 49.40
N ALA A 295 12.96 40.73 48.88
CA ALA A 295 11.67 40.57 49.54
C ALA A 295 11.34 39.06 49.60
N PRO A 296 11.14 38.46 50.78
CA PRO A 296 10.63 37.11 50.91
C PRO A 296 9.10 37.18 50.89
N SER A 297 8.48 36.76 49.80
CA SER A 297 7.03 36.53 49.76
C SER A 297 6.79 35.02 49.85
N GLY A 298 6.76 34.53 51.09
CA GLY A 298 6.14 33.26 51.39
C GLY A 298 4.63 33.42 51.20
N GLY A 299 4.13 32.87 50.11
CA GLY A 299 2.72 32.61 49.90
C GLY A 299 2.60 31.11 49.65
N ASP A 300 2.18 30.37 50.68
CA ASP A 300 1.68 29.01 50.55
C ASP A 300 0.33 29.13 49.82
N GLY A 301 0.39 29.39 48.51
CA GLY A 301 -0.75 29.26 47.62
C GLY A 301 -0.90 27.79 47.31
N GLU A 302 -1.76 27.11 48.07
CA GLU A 302 -2.42 25.89 47.61
C GLU A 302 -3.06 26.24 46.25
N ASN A 303 -2.33 25.96 45.17
CA ASN A 303 -2.91 25.81 43.84
C ASN A 303 -3.71 24.50 43.89
N ASP A 304 -4.89 24.56 44.50
CA ASP A 304 -6.01 23.66 44.22
C ASP A 304 -6.58 24.05 42.84
N SER A 305 -5.73 24.01 41.82
CA SER A 305 -6.20 23.85 40.46
C SER A 305 -6.62 22.38 40.37
N ASP A 306 -7.89 22.13 40.73
CA ASP A 306 -8.66 20.96 40.33
C ASP A 306 -8.73 20.96 38.78
N ASP A 307 -7.59 20.75 38.13
CA ASP A 307 -7.56 20.48 36.70
C ASP A 307 -8.34 19.18 36.52
N PRO A 308 -9.39 19.19 35.67
CA PRO A 308 -10.23 18.01 35.48
C PRO A 308 -9.31 16.85 35.07
N GLU A 309 -9.37 15.75 35.83
CA GLU A 309 -8.61 14.55 35.49
C GLU A 309 -9.08 14.11 34.10
N THR A 310 -8.26 14.30 33.06
CA THR A 310 -8.62 13.84 31.72
C THR A 310 -8.28 12.36 31.62
N GLU A 311 -9.29 11.54 31.29
CA GLU A 311 -9.06 10.12 31.04
C GLU A 311 -8.71 9.96 29.56
N ILE A 312 -7.49 9.50 29.27
CA ILE A 312 -7.09 9.14 27.91
C ILE A 312 -7.71 7.79 27.60
N VAL A 313 -8.74 7.78 26.74
CA VAL A 313 -9.28 6.53 26.23
C VAL A 313 -8.26 5.97 25.23
N PRO A 314 -7.78 4.74 25.38
CA PRO A 314 -6.86 4.17 24.41
C PRO A 314 -7.47 4.02 23.02
N GLY A 315 -6.60 4.04 22.01
CA GLY A 315 -6.99 3.74 20.64
C GLY A 315 -7.52 2.31 20.46
N LYS A 316 -8.22 2.08 19.35
CA LYS A 316 -8.89 0.81 19.09
C LYS A 316 -8.84 0.42 17.62
N VAL A 317 -8.65 -0.88 17.38
CA VAL A 317 -8.67 -1.47 16.04
C VAL A 317 -9.87 -2.39 15.95
N THR A 318 -10.70 -2.21 14.94
CA THR A 318 -11.93 -2.99 14.77
C THR A 318 -11.96 -3.60 13.39
N ALA A 319 -12.17 -4.92 13.30
CA ALA A 319 -12.40 -5.59 12.03
C ALA A 319 -13.89 -5.75 11.75
N TYR A 320 -14.24 -5.54 10.50
CA TYR A 320 -15.57 -5.69 9.96
C TYR A 320 -15.53 -6.68 8.80
N ASP A 321 -16.59 -7.47 8.70
CA ASP A 321 -16.79 -8.37 7.58
C ASP A 321 -16.93 -7.55 6.29
N GLN A 322 -16.05 -7.89 5.34
CA GLN A 322 -16.02 -7.48 3.94
C GLN A 322 -17.41 -7.27 3.42
N SER A 323 -18.21 -8.35 3.51
CA SER A 323 -19.43 -8.60 2.76
C SER A 323 -20.69 -7.96 3.36
N THR A 324 -20.78 -7.88 4.68
CA THR A 324 -21.97 -7.47 5.43
C THR A 324 -21.78 -6.15 6.16
N GLY A 325 -20.54 -5.71 6.40
CA GLY A 325 -20.23 -4.60 7.29
C GLY A 325 -20.36 -4.95 8.78
N GLU A 326 -20.72 -6.18 9.13
CA GLU A 326 -20.86 -6.59 10.53
C GLU A 326 -19.51 -6.57 11.24
N ARG A 327 -19.47 -6.04 12.46
CA ARG A 327 -18.26 -6.07 13.29
C ARG A 327 -17.93 -7.51 13.69
N LEU A 328 -16.73 -7.97 13.35
CA LEU A 328 -16.24 -9.31 13.68
C LEU A 328 -15.54 -9.33 15.04
N TRP A 329 -14.56 -8.45 15.23
CA TRP A 329 -13.80 -8.33 16.47
C TRP A 329 -13.28 -6.91 16.67
N SER A 330 -12.77 -6.65 17.87
CA SER A 330 -12.07 -5.41 18.16
C SER A 330 -10.95 -5.63 19.17
N PHE A 331 -9.83 -4.94 18.99
CA PHE A 331 -8.65 -4.97 19.82
C PHE A 331 -8.39 -3.58 20.38
N ASP A 332 -8.29 -3.48 21.70
CA ASP A 332 -7.97 -2.22 22.39
C ASP A 332 -6.44 -2.08 22.45
N LEU A 333 -5.94 -0.93 22.00
CA LEU A 333 -4.52 -0.59 22.07
C LEU A 333 -4.19 -0.03 23.46
N LEU A 334 -2.91 0.12 23.76
CA LEU A 334 -2.48 0.83 24.98
C LEU A 334 -2.27 2.33 24.72
N SER A 335 -2.22 2.73 23.45
CA SER A 335 -1.92 4.08 23.01
C SER A 335 -2.53 4.33 21.64
N ASP A 336 -2.47 5.57 21.17
CA ASP A 336 -3.11 5.96 19.91
C ASP A 336 -2.42 5.33 18.71
N PRO A 337 -3.15 4.77 17.75
CA PRO A 337 -2.57 4.19 16.55
C PRO A 337 -1.87 5.26 15.69
N LEU A 338 -0.59 5.04 15.40
CA LEU A 338 0.20 5.78 14.43
C LEU A 338 -0.02 5.20 13.03
N GLY A 339 -0.93 5.82 12.29
CA GLY A 339 -1.11 5.54 10.87
C GLY A 339 -2.05 4.37 10.57
N ARG A 340 -2.04 3.95 9.31
CA ARG A 340 -2.95 2.91 8.80
C ARG A 340 -2.40 1.52 9.14
N PRO A 341 -3.27 0.57 9.51
CA PRO A 341 -2.84 -0.82 9.64
C PRO A 341 -2.46 -1.37 8.26
N THR A 342 -1.53 -2.30 8.25
CA THR A 342 -1.05 -3.01 7.07
C THR A 342 -1.27 -4.50 7.28
N VAL A 343 -1.85 -5.18 6.30
CA VAL A 343 -2.13 -6.62 6.40
C VAL A 343 -1.14 -7.38 5.52
N ASP A 344 -0.53 -8.44 6.07
CA ASP A 344 0.17 -9.42 5.24
C ASP A 344 -0.83 -10.47 4.73
N PRO A 345 -1.18 -10.45 3.43
CA PRO A 345 -2.20 -11.33 2.88
C PRO A 345 -1.81 -12.81 2.96
N ARG A 346 -0.51 -13.13 3.06
CA ARG A 346 -0.05 -14.53 3.13
C ARG A 346 -0.26 -15.13 4.52
N THR A 347 -0.06 -14.32 5.55
CA THR A 347 -0.08 -14.80 6.94
C THR A 347 -1.37 -14.44 7.67
N GLY A 348 -2.14 -13.49 7.14
CA GLY A 348 -3.34 -12.97 7.80
C GLY A 348 -2.97 -12.18 9.07
N VAL A 349 -1.81 -11.53 9.10
CA VAL A 349 -1.42 -10.69 10.24
C VAL A 349 -1.64 -9.23 9.88
N VAL A 350 -2.43 -8.55 10.71
CA VAL A 350 -2.59 -7.11 10.70
C VAL A 350 -1.51 -6.51 11.58
N VAL A 351 -0.76 -5.57 11.03
CA VAL A 351 0.29 -4.85 11.72
C VAL A 351 -0.04 -3.38 11.78
N LEU A 352 0.15 -2.77 12.93
CA LEU A 352 0.07 -1.34 13.13
C LEU A 352 1.06 -0.92 14.21
N VAL A 353 1.32 0.37 14.32
CA VAL A 353 2.16 0.94 15.38
C VAL A 353 1.33 1.92 16.18
N ASP A 354 1.51 2.00 17.49
CA ASP A 354 0.87 2.98 18.35
C ASP A 354 1.80 4.16 18.71
N SER A 355 1.28 5.14 19.44
CA SER A 355 1.98 6.38 19.78
C SER A 355 3.03 6.19 20.88
N ALA A 356 3.03 5.03 21.52
CA ALA A 356 4.13 4.56 22.35
C ALA A 356 5.26 3.91 21.54
N ASN A 357 5.18 3.96 20.20
CA ASN A 357 6.07 3.29 19.27
C ASN A 357 6.15 1.78 19.53
N VAL A 358 5.00 1.14 19.80
CA VAL A 358 4.89 -0.32 19.87
C VAL A 358 4.18 -0.79 18.62
N ALA A 359 4.83 -1.67 17.86
CA ALA A 359 4.20 -2.37 16.76
C ALA A 359 3.46 -3.61 17.26
N HIS A 360 2.23 -3.79 16.80
CA HIS A 360 1.35 -4.89 17.21
C HIS A 360 1.07 -5.78 16.02
N GLY A 361 1.26 -7.09 16.18
CA GLY A 361 0.80 -8.12 15.26
C GLY A 361 -0.50 -8.73 15.75
N ILE A 362 -1.57 -8.63 14.96
CA ILE A 362 -2.90 -9.09 15.32
C ILE A 362 -3.39 -10.08 14.25
N HIS A 363 -3.96 -11.20 14.67
CA HIS A 363 -4.54 -12.16 13.75
C HIS A 363 -5.78 -11.56 13.07
N SER A 364 -5.76 -11.43 11.74
CA SER A 364 -6.78 -10.71 10.96
C SER A 364 -8.19 -11.26 11.15
N VAL A 365 -8.34 -12.58 11.27
CA VAL A 365 -9.66 -13.23 11.41
C VAL A 365 -10.21 -13.18 12.84
N THR A 366 -9.37 -13.38 13.86
CA THR A 366 -9.82 -13.58 15.25
C THR A 366 -9.67 -12.35 16.13
N GLY A 367 -8.83 -11.39 15.73
CA GLY A 367 -8.45 -10.26 16.58
C GLY A 367 -7.51 -10.65 17.73
N GLU A 368 -6.98 -11.88 17.71
CA GLU A 368 -6.01 -12.34 18.71
C GLU A 368 -4.69 -11.59 18.56
N HIS A 369 -4.18 -11.05 19.67
CA HIS A 369 -2.86 -10.45 19.73
C HIS A 369 -1.79 -11.53 19.62
N LEU A 370 -0.94 -11.44 18.62
CA LEU A 370 0.11 -12.42 18.33
C LEU A 370 1.45 -12.03 18.95
N TRP A 371 1.82 -10.76 18.81
CA TRP A 371 3.10 -10.23 19.28
C TRP A 371 3.07 -8.71 19.37
N GLU A 372 3.92 -8.18 20.23
CA GLU A 372 4.25 -6.77 20.35
C GLU A 372 5.75 -6.58 20.12
N TRP A 373 6.11 -5.46 19.52
CA TRP A 373 7.49 -5.11 19.23
C TRP A 373 7.73 -3.62 19.55
N PRO A 374 8.60 -3.27 20.51
CA PRO A 374 8.99 -1.88 20.72
C PRO A 374 9.85 -1.40 19.55
N THR A 375 9.34 -0.51 18.73
CA THR A 375 10.10 0.09 17.63
C THR A 375 10.80 1.35 18.11
N GLU A 376 12.08 1.45 17.81
CA GLU A 376 12.88 2.66 18.12
C GLU A 376 12.54 3.81 17.15
N VAL A 377 11.80 3.50 16.08
CA VAL A 377 11.40 4.44 15.04
C VAL A 377 10.18 5.23 15.48
N GLN A 378 10.30 6.56 15.45
CA GLN A 378 9.15 7.44 15.57
C GLN A 378 8.40 7.51 14.24
N HIS A 379 7.09 7.22 14.27
CA HIS A 379 6.20 7.25 13.10
C HIS A 379 6.65 6.34 11.93
N PRO A 380 6.89 5.04 12.17
CA PRO A 380 7.37 4.15 11.12
C PRO A 380 6.33 3.99 10.01
N ARG A 381 6.83 3.85 8.78
CA ARG A 381 6.05 3.30 7.68
C ARG A 381 6.08 1.78 7.80
N VAL A 382 4.91 1.16 7.77
CA VAL A 382 4.78 -0.30 7.87
C VAL A 382 4.38 -0.87 6.51
N THR A 383 5.22 -1.75 5.97
CA THR A 383 4.90 -2.54 4.77
C THR A 383 4.93 -4.02 5.14
N ALA A 384 3.90 -4.79 4.80
CA ALA A 384 3.85 -6.21 5.11
C ALA A 384 3.55 -7.02 3.83
N ALA A 385 4.37 -8.04 3.56
CA ALA A 385 4.17 -8.93 2.43
C ALA A 385 4.92 -10.25 2.62
N ARG A 386 4.31 -11.34 2.14
CA ARG A 386 4.94 -12.66 1.98
C ARG A 386 5.49 -13.27 3.28
N GLY A 387 4.99 -12.87 4.45
CA GLY A 387 5.47 -13.33 5.75
C GLY A 387 6.44 -12.38 6.45
N ILE A 388 6.68 -11.20 5.88
CA ILE A 388 7.67 -10.23 6.37
C ILE A 388 7.02 -8.88 6.53
N VAL A 389 7.43 -8.18 7.58
CA VAL A 389 7.03 -6.80 7.88
C VAL A 389 8.29 -5.95 7.87
N LEU A 390 8.27 -4.88 7.10
CA LEU A 390 9.29 -3.85 7.04
C LEU A 390 8.77 -2.62 7.79
N PHE A 391 9.53 -2.20 8.79
CA PHE A 391 9.41 -0.89 9.42
C PHE A 391 10.49 0.01 8.84
N ASP A 392 10.09 1.14 8.26
CA ASP A 392 10.98 2.10 7.60
C ASP A 392 10.76 3.52 8.15
N GLN A 393 11.85 4.24 8.42
CA GLN A 393 11.82 5.67 8.72
C GLN A 393 12.45 6.46 7.56
N ARG A 394 11.72 7.43 7.02
CA ARG A 394 12.23 8.23 5.90
C ARG A 394 13.46 9.09 6.26
N THR A 395 13.64 9.42 7.53
CA THR A 395 14.61 10.44 7.99
C THR A 395 15.92 9.87 8.50
N GLU A 396 15.91 8.62 8.95
CA GLU A 396 17.04 7.93 9.52
C GLU A 396 17.11 6.63 8.73
N ASP A 397 18.26 6.27 8.14
CA ASP A 397 18.44 5.08 7.28
C ASP A 397 18.27 3.77 8.09
N TYR A 398 17.12 3.63 8.75
CA TYR A 398 16.79 2.61 9.72
C TYR A 398 15.61 1.80 9.19
N GLN A 399 15.89 0.53 8.95
CA GLN A 399 14.94 -0.42 8.42
C GLN A 399 15.02 -1.69 9.23
N VAL A 400 13.89 -2.14 9.75
CA VAL A 400 13.79 -3.39 10.50
C VAL A 400 12.85 -4.32 9.77
N LEU A 401 13.35 -5.52 9.50
CA LEU A 401 12.58 -6.62 8.96
C LEU A 401 12.22 -7.56 10.09
N VAL A 402 10.93 -7.86 10.25
CA VAL A 402 10.46 -8.87 11.21
C VAL A 402 9.61 -9.92 10.50
N GLU A 403 9.59 -11.14 11.03
CA GLU A 403 8.68 -12.18 10.59
C GLU A 403 7.25 -11.84 11.01
N ALA A 404 6.31 -11.77 10.05
CA ALA A 404 4.95 -11.30 10.29
C ALA A 404 4.20 -12.12 11.34
N ARG A 405 4.43 -13.44 11.43
CA ARG A 405 3.70 -14.33 12.34
C ARG A 405 4.15 -14.22 13.79
N THR A 406 5.42 -13.94 14.01
CA THR A 406 6.06 -14.08 15.32
C THR A 406 6.54 -12.74 15.85
N GLY A 407 6.68 -11.72 15.00
CA GLY A 407 7.35 -10.48 15.35
C GLY A 407 8.77 -10.75 15.78
N LEU A 408 9.49 -11.69 15.17
CA LEU A 408 10.92 -11.89 15.44
C LEU A 408 11.77 -11.14 14.41
N PRO A 409 12.90 -10.52 14.82
CA PRO A 409 13.75 -9.82 13.87
C PRO A 409 14.32 -10.83 12.88
N LEU A 410 14.30 -10.48 11.62
CA LEU A 410 15.12 -11.15 10.64
C LEU A 410 16.56 -10.63 10.77
N PRO A 411 17.58 -11.48 10.53
CA PRO A 411 18.96 -11.05 10.55
C PRO A 411 19.16 -9.92 9.54
N GLU A 412 19.85 -8.86 9.96
CA GLU A 412 20.26 -7.78 9.06
C GLU A 412 21.09 -8.36 7.91
N PRO A 413 20.86 -7.91 6.66
CA PRO A 413 21.68 -8.34 5.55
C PRO A 413 23.15 -7.94 5.83
N GLU A 414 24.09 -8.88 5.67
CA GLU A 414 25.53 -8.65 5.95
C GLU A 414 26.21 -7.64 5.00
N GLU A 415 25.51 -7.10 4.00
CA GLU A 415 26.05 -6.15 3.05
C GLU A 415 25.51 -4.73 3.27
N ASP A 416 26.43 -3.75 3.27
CA ASP A 416 26.14 -2.32 3.41
C ASP A 416 25.09 -1.88 2.37
N ILE A 417 23.86 -1.69 2.86
CA ILE A 417 22.76 -0.95 2.26
C ILE A 417 22.46 -1.37 0.80
N VAL A 418 21.73 -2.47 0.67
CA VAL A 418 20.81 -2.61 -0.45
C VAL A 418 19.76 -1.51 -0.28
N ASP A 419 19.49 -0.74 -1.33
CA ASP A 419 18.36 0.19 -1.36
C ASP A 419 17.07 -0.64 -1.24
N LEU A 420 16.60 -0.88 -0.01
CA LEU A 420 15.41 -1.70 0.30
C LEU A 420 14.15 -0.88 0.03
N THR A 421 14.02 -0.42 -1.21
CA THR A 421 12.69 -0.21 -1.79
C THR A 421 11.85 -1.49 -1.57
N PRO A 422 10.51 -1.41 -1.58
CA PRO A 422 9.66 -2.60 -1.50
C PRO A 422 10.04 -3.72 -2.49
N ALA A 423 10.66 -3.35 -3.63
CA ALA A 423 11.23 -4.30 -4.59
C ALA A 423 12.54 -4.96 -4.11
N GLY A 424 13.44 -4.22 -3.46
CA GLY A 424 14.68 -4.76 -2.90
C GLY A 424 14.47 -5.68 -1.69
N ALA A 425 13.49 -5.36 -0.84
CA ALA A 425 13.06 -6.25 0.26
C ALA A 425 12.57 -7.62 -0.27
N LEU A 426 12.00 -7.65 -1.49
CA LEU A 426 11.52 -8.86 -2.15
C LEU A 426 12.66 -9.84 -2.52
N GLU A 427 13.81 -9.33 -2.96
CA GLU A 427 14.98 -10.15 -3.32
C GLU A 427 15.59 -10.85 -2.09
N ILE A 428 15.58 -10.20 -0.92
CA ILE A 428 16.06 -10.80 0.33
C ILE A 428 15.25 -12.05 0.68
N VAL A 429 13.92 -12.01 0.51
CA VAL A 429 13.03 -13.14 0.85
C VAL A 429 13.35 -14.38 0.03
N GLU A 430 13.68 -14.22 -1.25
CA GLU A 430 14.01 -15.32 -2.15
C GLU A 430 15.43 -15.86 -1.91
N GLY A 431 16.31 -15.04 -1.32
CA GLY A 431 17.67 -15.41 -0.92
C GLY A 431 17.76 -16.09 0.45
N ILE A 432 16.76 -15.96 1.33
CA ILE A 432 16.71 -16.69 2.59
C ILE A 432 16.39 -18.16 2.26
N PRO A 433 17.36 -19.10 2.39
CA PRO A 433 17.05 -20.51 2.22
C PRO A 433 15.97 -20.86 3.23
N THR A 434 14.93 -21.60 2.81
CA THR A 434 13.83 -22.16 3.62
C THR A 434 14.33 -22.65 4.99
N LEU A 435 14.47 -21.74 5.94
CA LEU A 435 15.03 -22.00 7.25
C LEU A 435 13.84 -22.27 8.13
N MET A 436 13.85 -23.48 8.70
CA MET A 436 12.87 -24.08 9.59
C MET A 436 11.73 -24.86 8.93
N SER A 437 12.08 -26.06 8.46
CA SER A 437 11.24 -27.23 8.73
C SER A 437 11.07 -27.35 10.24
N ILE A 438 9.94 -26.86 10.78
CA ILE A 438 9.51 -27.07 12.16
C ILE A 438 9.19 -28.56 12.36
N ARG A 439 10.24 -29.34 12.62
CA ARG A 439 10.20 -30.67 13.23
C ARG A 439 11.32 -30.70 14.25
N GLU A 440 11.11 -30.02 15.39
CA GLU A 440 11.75 -30.26 16.70
C GLU A 440 11.56 -29.06 17.66
N LEU A 441 10.34 -28.53 17.78
CA LEU A 441 9.93 -27.87 19.02
C LEU A 441 9.25 -28.94 19.88
N ARG A 442 10.04 -29.64 20.70
CA ARG A 442 9.50 -30.39 21.84
C ARG A 442 8.97 -29.35 22.83
N ILE A 443 7.66 -29.19 22.86
CA ILE A 443 6.96 -28.59 23.99
C ILE A 443 7.41 -29.37 25.25
N PRO A 444 8.08 -28.75 26.23
CA PRO A 444 8.30 -29.43 27.50
C PRO A 444 6.92 -29.79 28.08
N PRO A 445 6.71 -31.01 28.59
CA PRO A 445 5.43 -31.38 29.16
C PRO A 445 5.06 -30.36 30.22
N THR A 446 3.86 -29.79 30.10
CA THR A 446 3.23 -28.94 31.09
C THR A 446 3.32 -29.65 32.44
N GLU A 447 4.03 -29.07 33.40
CA GLU A 447 3.99 -29.55 34.78
C GLU A 447 2.53 -29.52 35.21
N THR A 448 1.94 -30.70 35.30
CA THR A 448 0.63 -30.88 35.88
C THR A 448 0.85 -30.76 37.37
N GLU A 449 0.44 -29.64 37.96
CA GLU A 449 0.40 -29.51 39.42
C GLU A 449 -0.43 -30.68 39.98
N GLU A 450 0.27 -31.55 40.70
CA GLU A 450 -0.29 -32.67 41.42
C GLU A 450 -1.12 -32.08 42.58
N PRO A 451 -2.41 -32.41 42.71
CA PRO A 451 -3.22 -31.84 43.79
C PRO A 451 -2.69 -32.32 45.14
N GLU A 452 -2.32 -31.37 46.01
CA GLU A 452 -1.97 -31.64 47.41
C GLU A 452 -3.10 -32.44 48.07
N ALA A 453 -2.78 -33.67 48.48
CA ALA A 453 -3.70 -34.51 49.24
C ALA A 453 -3.85 -33.94 50.66
N GLU A 454 -5.09 -33.61 51.03
CA GLU A 454 -5.44 -33.24 52.39
C GLU A 454 -5.08 -34.37 53.38
N PRO A 455 -4.53 -34.06 54.55
CA PRO A 455 -4.25 -35.05 55.58
C PRO A 455 -5.57 -35.59 56.14
N THR A 456 -5.74 -36.91 56.11
CA THR A 456 -6.78 -37.62 56.85
C THR A 456 -6.22 -38.12 58.18
N ASP A 457 -7.00 -37.92 59.25
CA ASP A 457 -6.72 -38.26 60.66
C ASP A 457 -6.27 -39.72 60.93
#